data_AF-A0A085WS90-F1
#
_entry.id   AF-A0A085WS90-F1
#
_cell.length_a   1.000
_cell.length_b   1.000
_cell.length_c   1.000
_cell.angle_alpha   90.00
_cell.angle_beta   90.00
_cell.angle_gamma   90.00
#
_symmetry.space_group_name_H-M   'P 1'
#
loop_
_entity.id
_entity.type
_entity.pdbx_description
1 polymer ?
#
loop_
_entity_poly.entity_id
_entity_poly.type
_entity_poly.pdbx_seq_one_letter_code
_entity_poly.pdbx_strand_id
1 'polypeptide(L)'
;MDRLNLITKDCFGALLQIRQAEPSALPAPEQVQDRLRRFVSEMMRNARDEGLPQQDVDDIAYALVALADELALSKSDEFREYWLSNLLQFQYFKENRAGEGFFTRLQDIRKDPRRTEALRAYYLCLIFGFQGRYRVRGGELELMQLIEQLQRDLAPSFKFDTETLSPHGERPAGNLRASKRTLPLVAISGGVVVFALLVYGGLRLGLSSSVSSLVEEIEASSTTSSSLSPAAKP
;
A
#
# COMPACT_ATOMS: atom_id res chain seq x y z
N MET A 1 -8.57 -5.82 21.52
CA MET A 1 -9.22 -6.05 20.22
C MET A 1 -10.10 -4.86 19.93
N ASP A 2 -10.01 -4.29 18.72
CA ASP A 2 -10.76 -3.11 18.31
C ASP A 2 -12.27 -3.34 18.33
N ARG A 3 -13.04 -2.51 19.06
CA ARG A 3 -14.50 -2.68 19.26
C ARG A 3 -15.25 -2.73 17.93
N LEU A 4 -14.91 -1.85 16.99
CA LEU A 4 -15.51 -1.81 15.66
C LEU A 4 -15.25 -3.09 14.86
N ASN A 5 -14.03 -3.62 14.94
CA ASN A 5 -13.69 -4.85 14.24
C ASN A 5 -14.50 -6.02 14.79
N LEU A 6 -14.73 -6.07 16.11
CA LEU A 6 -15.53 -7.13 16.73
C LEU A 6 -16.99 -7.11 16.23
N ILE A 7 -17.59 -5.93 16.11
CA ILE A 7 -18.99 -5.80 15.66
C ILE A 7 -19.15 -5.97 14.15
N THR A 8 -18.15 -5.60 13.33
CA THR A 8 -18.27 -5.61 11.85
C THR A 8 -17.65 -6.82 11.16
N LYS A 9 -16.84 -7.64 11.85
CA LYS A 9 -16.10 -8.77 11.26
C LYS A 9 -16.97 -9.72 10.42
N ASP A 10 -18.18 -10.04 10.89
CA ASP A 10 -19.03 -11.04 10.24
C ASP A 10 -19.67 -10.45 8.96
N CYS A 11 -20.03 -9.17 9.00
CA CYS A 11 -20.45 -8.41 7.82
C CYS A 11 -19.32 -8.36 6.79
N PHE A 12 -18.13 -7.89 7.16
CA PHE A 12 -17.00 -7.79 6.23
C PHE A 12 -16.54 -9.15 5.71
N GLY A 13 -16.60 -10.21 6.52
CA GLY A 13 -16.32 -11.57 6.09
C GLY A 13 -17.30 -12.04 5.00
N ALA A 14 -18.59 -11.77 5.18
CA ALA A 14 -19.61 -12.07 4.17
C ALA A 14 -19.42 -11.23 2.90
N LEU A 15 -19.12 -9.94 3.03
CA LEU A 15 -18.87 -9.05 1.90
C LEU A 15 -17.61 -9.46 1.13
N LEU A 16 -16.57 -9.91 1.81
CA LEU A 16 -15.37 -10.44 1.18
C LEU A 16 -15.67 -11.71 0.39
N GLN A 17 -16.50 -12.60 0.94
CA GLN A 17 -16.95 -13.80 0.23
C GLN A 17 -17.70 -13.43 -1.05
N ILE A 18 -18.63 -12.47 -1.01
CA ILE A 18 -19.31 -11.99 -2.22
C ILE A 18 -18.27 -11.42 -3.18
N ARG A 19 -17.38 -10.53 -2.73
CA ARG A 19 -16.38 -9.89 -3.58
C ARG A 19 -15.50 -10.91 -4.32
N GLN A 20 -14.98 -11.91 -3.62
CA GLN A 20 -14.03 -12.89 -4.16
C GLN A 20 -14.69 -14.07 -4.90
N ALA A 21 -15.96 -14.34 -4.66
CA ALA A 21 -16.61 -15.50 -5.25
C ALA A 21 -16.77 -15.36 -6.77
N GLU A 22 -16.38 -16.43 -7.45
CA GLU A 22 -16.71 -16.69 -8.85
C GLU A 22 -18.23 -16.90 -9.01
N PRO A 23 -18.81 -16.59 -10.19
CA PRO A 23 -20.26 -16.67 -10.40
C PRO A 23 -20.89 -18.02 -10.05
N SER A 24 -20.17 -19.12 -10.25
CA SER A 24 -20.65 -20.49 -9.97
C SER A 24 -20.50 -20.93 -8.51
N ALA A 25 -19.77 -20.16 -7.69
CA ALA A 25 -19.49 -20.49 -6.29
C ALA A 25 -20.37 -19.71 -5.29
N LEU A 26 -21.14 -18.73 -5.77
CA LEU A 26 -22.09 -17.99 -4.94
C LEU A 26 -23.34 -18.85 -4.66
N PRO A 27 -23.82 -18.89 -3.41
CA PRO A 27 -25.15 -19.38 -3.10
C PRO A 27 -26.23 -18.57 -3.84
N ALA A 28 -27.46 -19.09 -3.86
CA ALA A 28 -28.61 -18.37 -4.39
C ALA A 28 -28.73 -16.97 -3.75
N PRO A 29 -29.10 -15.94 -4.52
CA PRO A 29 -29.06 -14.55 -4.06
C PRO A 29 -29.96 -14.30 -2.84
N GLU A 30 -31.08 -15.03 -2.70
CA GLU A 30 -31.94 -15.03 -1.51
C GLU A 30 -31.15 -15.39 -0.25
N GLN A 31 -30.34 -16.45 -0.31
CA GLN A 31 -29.58 -16.96 0.82
C GLN A 31 -28.47 -15.99 1.24
N VAL A 32 -27.81 -15.38 0.24
CA VAL A 32 -26.80 -14.34 0.47
C VAL A 32 -27.44 -13.13 1.15
N GLN A 33 -28.62 -12.72 0.67
CA GLN A 33 -29.37 -11.61 1.25
C GLN A 33 -29.79 -11.88 2.68
N ASP A 34 -30.39 -13.04 2.96
CA ASP A 34 -30.83 -13.41 4.31
C ASP A 34 -29.65 -13.50 5.28
N ARG A 35 -28.50 -14.01 4.82
CA ARG A 35 -27.28 -14.03 5.61
C ARG A 35 -26.78 -12.62 5.93
N LEU A 36 -26.74 -11.73 4.95
CA LEU A 36 -26.35 -10.33 5.16
C LEU A 36 -27.32 -9.61 6.10
N ARG A 37 -28.62 -9.80 5.95
CA ARG A 37 -29.62 -9.20 6.84
C ARG A 37 -29.42 -9.63 8.29
N ARG A 38 -29.13 -10.91 8.53
CA ARG A 38 -28.81 -11.42 9.87
C ARG A 38 -27.55 -10.76 10.43
N PHE A 39 -26.47 -10.71 9.66
CA PHE A 39 -25.23 -10.09 10.13
C PHE A 39 -25.36 -8.59 10.38
N VAL A 40 -26.08 -7.85 9.53
CA VAL A 40 -26.35 -6.42 9.76
C VAL A 40 -27.19 -6.25 11.04
N SER A 41 -28.22 -7.06 11.24
CA SER A 41 -29.05 -7.00 12.45
C SER A 41 -28.26 -7.33 13.73
N GLU A 42 -27.39 -8.33 13.67
CA GLU A 42 -26.49 -8.71 14.76
C GLU A 42 -25.46 -7.62 15.03
N MET A 43 -24.85 -7.05 14.00
CA MET A 43 -23.92 -5.93 14.11
C MET A 43 -24.61 -4.74 14.79
N MET A 44 -25.81 -4.36 14.36
CA MET A 44 -26.55 -3.24 14.96
C MET A 44 -26.88 -3.49 16.43
N ARG A 45 -27.25 -4.72 16.79
CA ARG A 45 -27.50 -5.10 18.20
C ARG A 45 -26.21 -5.01 19.02
N ASN A 46 -25.14 -5.66 18.56
CA ASN A 46 -23.85 -5.67 19.26
C ASN A 46 -23.27 -4.25 19.39
N ALA A 47 -23.44 -3.39 18.39
CA ALA A 47 -23.02 -2.00 18.43
C ALA A 47 -23.76 -1.19 19.52
N ARG A 48 -25.08 -1.41 19.66
CA ARG A 48 -25.86 -0.81 20.75
C ARG A 48 -25.43 -1.34 22.12
N ASP A 49 -25.19 -2.65 22.24
CA ASP A 49 -24.75 -3.29 23.48
C ASP A 49 -23.37 -2.77 23.93
N GLU A 50 -22.50 -2.43 22.96
CA GLU A 50 -21.21 -1.77 23.17
C GLU A 50 -21.33 -0.25 23.44
N GLY A 51 -22.54 0.29 23.51
CA GLY A 51 -22.84 1.67 23.86
C GLY A 51 -22.60 2.70 22.75
N LEU A 52 -22.56 2.30 21.48
CA LEU A 52 -22.46 3.26 20.38
C LEU A 52 -23.74 4.11 20.30
N PRO A 53 -23.63 5.44 20.01
CA PRO A 53 -24.79 6.27 19.74
C PRO A 53 -25.63 5.70 18.60
N GLN A 54 -26.96 5.77 18.71
CA GLN A 54 -27.87 5.22 17.69
C GLN A 54 -27.56 5.74 16.28
N GLN A 55 -27.19 7.02 16.15
CA GLN A 55 -26.80 7.61 14.87
C GLN A 55 -25.54 6.95 14.25
N ASP A 56 -24.55 6.57 15.07
CA ASP A 56 -23.36 5.84 14.61
C ASP A 56 -23.74 4.42 14.17
N VAL A 57 -24.63 3.76 14.92
CA VAL A 57 -25.13 2.42 14.56
C VAL A 57 -25.82 2.45 13.19
N ASP A 58 -26.68 3.44 12.97
CA ASP A 58 -27.41 3.59 11.71
C ASP A 58 -26.49 3.95 10.54
N ASP A 59 -25.51 4.83 10.75
CA ASP A 59 -24.54 5.20 9.72
C ASP A 59 -23.59 4.03 9.38
N ILE A 60 -23.15 3.23 10.36
CA ILE A 60 -22.35 2.02 10.12
C ILE A 60 -23.16 0.99 9.32
N ALA A 61 -24.41 0.75 9.71
CA ALA A 61 -25.31 -0.14 8.97
C ALA A 61 -25.51 0.35 7.53
N TYR A 62 -25.69 1.65 7.35
CA TYR A 62 -25.85 2.28 6.05
C TYR A 62 -24.64 2.02 5.14
N ALA A 63 -23.42 2.23 5.64
CA ALA A 63 -22.20 1.98 4.88
C ALA A 63 -22.06 0.52 4.44
N LEU A 64 -22.32 -0.43 5.36
CA LEU A 64 -22.24 -1.86 5.07
C LEU A 64 -23.29 -2.31 4.06
N VAL A 65 -24.52 -1.81 4.18
CA VAL A 65 -25.62 -2.10 3.25
C VAL A 65 -25.32 -1.52 1.86
N ALA A 66 -24.82 -0.28 1.78
CA ALA A 66 -24.45 0.33 0.51
C ALA A 66 -23.33 -0.46 -0.22
N LEU A 67 -22.32 -0.91 0.53
CA LEU A 67 -21.26 -1.78 -0.02
C LEU A 67 -21.82 -3.14 -0.44
N ALA A 68 -22.70 -3.75 0.35
CA ALA A 68 -23.33 -5.03 0.02
C ALA A 68 -24.07 -4.96 -1.31
N ASP A 69 -24.91 -3.94 -1.49
CA ASP A 69 -25.68 -3.75 -2.72
C ASP A 69 -24.75 -3.49 -3.91
N GLU A 70 -23.72 -2.65 -3.76
CA GLU A 70 -22.78 -2.40 -4.87
C GLU A 70 -22.03 -3.66 -5.30
N LEU A 71 -21.54 -4.46 -4.35
CA LEU A 71 -20.85 -5.71 -4.65
C LEU A 71 -21.78 -6.72 -5.31
N ALA A 72 -23.00 -6.86 -4.81
CA ALA A 72 -24.00 -7.75 -5.38
C ALA A 72 -24.38 -7.36 -6.81
N LEU A 73 -24.57 -6.07 -7.07
CA LEU A 73 -24.90 -5.55 -8.40
C LEU A 73 -23.74 -5.68 -9.41
N SER A 74 -22.51 -5.95 -8.93
CA SER A 74 -21.36 -6.24 -9.80
C SER A 74 -21.27 -7.70 -10.25
N LYS A 75 -22.17 -8.58 -9.79
CA LYS A 75 -22.16 -10.02 -10.09
C LYS A 75 -22.88 -10.35 -11.40
N SER A 76 -23.04 -11.65 -11.66
CA SER A 76 -23.70 -12.19 -12.87
C SER A 76 -25.07 -11.57 -13.09
N ASP A 77 -25.53 -11.57 -14.34
CA ASP A 77 -26.79 -10.92 -14.71
C ASP A 77 -28.00 -11.47 -13.94
N GLU A 78 -28.07 -12.79 -13.76
CA GLU A 78 -29.12 -13.47 -12.97
C GLU A 78 -29.11 -13.03 -11.50
N PHE A 79 -27.92 -13.00 -10.87
CA PHE A 79 -27.77 -12.56 -9.50
C PHE A 79 -28.17 -11.09 -9.34
N ARG A 80 -27.73 -10.25 -10.28
CA ARG A 80 -28.01 -8.82 -10.33
C ARG A 80 -29.51 -8.53 -10.51
N GLU A 81 -30.20 -9.28 -11.37
CA GLU A 81 -31.63 -9.08 -11.64
C GLU A 81 -32.49 -9.34 -10.41
N TYR A 82 -32.23 -10.45 -9.69
CA TYR A 82 -32.87 -10.70 -8.39
C TYR A 82 -32.58 -9.55 -7.40
N TRP A 83 -31.31 -9.12 -7.33
CA TRP A 83 -30.87 -8.15 -6.34
C TRP A 83 -31.44 -6.75 -6.56
N LEU A 84 -31.59 -6.32 -7.82
CA LEU A 84 -32.22 -5.04 -8.18
C LEU A 84 -33.66 -4.94 -7.67
N SER A 85 -34.40 -6.04 -7.71
CA SER A 85 -35.78 -6.10 -7.19
C SER A 85 -35.84 -6.14 -5.66
N ASN A 86 -34.72 -6.47 -5.00
CA ASN A 86 -34.64 -6.74 -3.57
C ASN A 86 -33.48 -5.97 -2.91
N LEU A 87 -33.24 -4.71 -3.27
CA LEU A 87 -32.12 -3.94 -2.72
C LEU A 87 -32.18 -3.81 -1.20
N LEU A 88 -31.05 -4.04 -0.52
CA LEU A 88 -30.97 -3.91 0.95
C LEU A 88 -31.14 -2.45 1.37
N GLN A 89 -30.56 -1.49 0.64
CA GLN A 89 -30.73 -0.05 0.87
C GLN A 89 -32.21 0.36 0.90
N PHE A 90 -33.04 -0.23 0.04
CA PHE A 90 -34.47 0.07 0.00
C PHE A 90 -35.20 -0.55 1.20
N GLN A 91 -34.81 -1.74 1.61
CA GLN A 91 -35.44 -2.42 2.74
C GLN A 91 -35.14 -1.72 4.07
N TYR A 92 -33.88 -1.35 4.30
CA TYR A 92 -33.42 -0.71 5.54
C TYR A 92 -33.70 0.80 5.59
N PHE A 93 -33.43 1.52 4.50
CA PHE A 93 -33.40 2.98 4.51
C PHE A 93 -34.43 3.63 3.58
N LYS A 94 -35.23 2.83 2.86
CA LYS A 94 -36.23 3.30 1.88
C LYS A 94 -35.63 4.21 0.81
N GLU A 95 -34.37 3.96 0.46
CA GLU A 95 -33.59 4.74 -0.49
C GLU A 95 -33.01 3.83 -1.58
N ASN A 96 -32.92 4.34 -2.82
CA ASN A 96 -32.34 3.63 -3.97
C ASN A 96 -31.03 4.27 -4.49
N ARG A 97 -30.53 5.32 -3.81
CA ARG A 97 -29.35 6.11 -4.19
C ARG A 97 -28.25 6.09 -3.13
N ALA A 98 -28.05 4.96 -2.45
CA ALA A 98 -27.04 4.88 -1.40
C ALA A 98 -25.61 5.13 -1.89
N GLY A 99 -25.34 4.89 -3.18
CA GLY A 99 -24.07 5.27 -3.83
C GLY A 99 -23.74 6.77 -3.77
N GLU A 100 -24.75 7.64 -3.68
CA GLU A 100 -24.60 9.08 -3.47
C GLU A 100 -24.73 9.43 -1.99
N GLY A 101 -25.77 8.90 -1.32
CA GLY A 101 -26.05 9.17 0.09
C GLY A 101 -24.93 8.74 1.03
N PHE A 102 -24.12 7.74 0.66
CA PHE A 102 -22.91 7.36 1.38
C PHE A 102 -21.96 8.55 1.55
N PHE A 103 -21.67 9.27 0.47
CA PHE A 103 -20.73 10.40 0.54
C PHE A 103 -21.33 11.61 1.24
N THR A 104 -22.66 11.79 1.18
CA THR A 104 -23.35 12.83 1.96
C THR A 104 -23.20 12.56 3.46
N ARG A 105 -23.53 11.33 3.92
CA ARG A 105 -23.37 10.94 5.32
C ARG A 105 -21.92 11.00 5.78
N LEU A 106 -20.98 10.58 4.94
CA LEU A 106 -19.55 10.68 5.22
C LEU A 106 -19.11 12.12 5.49
N GLN A 107 -19.58 13.08 4.67
CA GLN A 107 -19.29 14.49 4.91
C GLN A 107 -19.85 14.99 6.23
N ASP A 108 -21.05 14.54 6.62
CA ASP A 108 -21.66 14.90 7.90
C ASP A 108 -20.93 14.28 9.10
N ILE A 109 -20.52 13.01 9.01
CA ILE A 109 -19.71 12.33 10.04
C ILE A 109 -18.38 13.07 10.25
N ARG A 110 -17.72 13.50 9.17
CA ARG A 110 -16.43 14.22 9.25
C ARG A 110 -16.52 15.58 9.94
N LYS A 111 -17.72 16.16 10.11
CA LYS A 111 -17.89 17.42 10.84
C LYS A 111 -17.72 17.24 12.35
N ASP A 112 -17.89 16.03 12.88
CA ASP A 112 -17.74 15.73 14.29
C ASP A 112 -16.58 14.73 14.52
N PRO A 113 -15.42 15.21 15.02
CA PRO A 113 -14.26 14.36 15.32
C PRO A 113 -14.51 13.26 16.36
N ARG A 114 -15.63 13.30 17.09
CA ARG A 114 -15.99 12.28 18.09
C ARG A 114 -16.61 11.03 17.45
N ARG A 115 -17.11 11.13 16.22
CA ARG A 115 -17.79 10.05 15.49
C ARG A 115 -16.79 9.12 14.78
N THR A 116 -15.69 8.80 15.46
CA THR A 116 -14.58 8.04 14.90
C THR A 116 -15.00 6.65 14.44
N GLU A 117 -15.85 5.95 15.18
CA GLU A 117 -16.24 4.57 14.83
C GLU A 117 -17.07 4.52 13.53
N ALA A 118 -18.01 5.45 13.35
CA ALA A 118 -18.71 5.61 12.09
C ALA A 118 -17.74 5.97 10.95
N LEU A 119 -16.85 6.93 11.17
CA LEU A 119 -15.85 7.34 10.16
C LEU A 119 -14.96 6.17 9.72
N ARG A 120 -14.54 5.32 10.67
CA ARG A 120 -13.75 4.12 10.42
C ARG A 120 -14.52 3.08 9.60
N ALA A 121 -15.80 2.87 9.88
CA ALA A 121 -16.61 1.94 9.09
C ALA A 121 -16.74 2.40 7.63
N TYR A 122 -16.93 3.70 7.39
CA TYR A 122 -16.95 4.27 6.05
C TYR A 122 -15.59 4.12 5.35
N TYR A 123 -14.51 4.44 6.05
CA TYR A 123 -13.16 4.23 5.53
C TYR A 123 -12.92 2.77 5.15
N LEU A 124 -13.29 1.81 6.01
CA LEU A 124 -13.19 0.38 5.72
C LEU A 124 -14.00 0.01 4.48
N CYS A 125 -15.23 0.51 4.32
CA CYS A 125 -16.03 0.24 3.12
C CYS A 125 -15.34 0.71 1.83
N LEU A 126 -14.67 1.87 1.87
CA LEU A 126 -13.88 2.39 0.74
C LEU A 126 -12.68 1.50 0.42
N ILE A 127 -11.93 1.06 1.44
CA ILE A 127 -10.82 0.10 1.26
C ILE A 127 -11.32 -1.25 0.73
N PHE A 128 -12.53 -1.66 1.13
CA PHE A 128 -13.24 -2.81 0.59
C PHE A 128 -13.81 -2.60 -0.83
N GLY A 129 -13.47 -1.48 -1.48
CA GLY A 129 -13.72 -1.23 -2.89
C GLY A 129 -15.03 -0.53 -3.19
N PHE A 130 -15.70 0.06 -2.19
CA PHE A 130 -16.85 0.91 -2.46
C PHE A 130 -16.45 2.14 -3.29
N GLN A 131 -17.14 2.34 -4.42
CA GLN A 131 -16.94 3.47 -5.33
C GLN A 131 -18.16 4.39 -5.35
N GLY A 132 -19.38 3.84 -5.31
CA GLY A 132 -20.63 4.59 -5.37
C GLY A 132 -20.66 5.56 -6.56
N ARG A 133 -21.00 6.83 -6.29
CA ARG A 133 -21.10 7.89 -7.31
C ARG A 133 -19.82 8.12 -8.14
N TYR A 134 -18.65 7.77 -7.61
CA TYR A 134 -17.37 7.99 -8.30
C TYR A 134 -17.18 7.05 -9.49
N ARG A 135 -17.79 5.85 -9.46
CA ARG A 135 -17.79 4.90 -10.58
C ARG A 135 -18.47 5.46 -11.82
N VAL A 136 -19.59 6.16 -11.64
CA VAL A 136 -20.40 6.72 -12.74
C VAL A 136 -19.75 7.97 -13.33
N ARG A 137 -19.07 8.78 -12.50
CA ARG A 137 -18.44 10.03 -12.92
C ARG A 137 -17.00 9.86 -13.44
N GLY A 138 -16.42 8.68 -13.32
CA GLY A 138 -15.00 8.46 -13.62
C GLY A 138 -14.06 9.17 -12.63
N GLY A 139 -14.49 9.36 -11.39
CA GLY A 139 -13.77 10.13 -10.37
C GLY A 139 -12.81 9.32 -9.51
N GLU A 140 -12.13 8.31 -10.07
CA GLU A 140 -11.26 7.40 -9.31
C GLU A 140 -10.11 8.13 -8.59
N LEU A 141 -9.54 9.16 -9.23
CA LEU A 141 -8.49 9.99 -8.61
C LEU A 141 -9.02 10.76 -7.40
N GLU A 142 -10.23 11.34 -7.49
CA GLU A 142 -10.87 12.05 -6.38
C GLU A 142 -11.20 11.09 -5.22
N LEU A 143 -11.65 9.87 -5.55
CA LEU A 143 -11.92 8.82 -4.57
C LEU A 143 -10.64 8.42 -3.84
N MET A 144 -9.54 8.24 -4.56
CA MET A 144 -8.23 7.92 -3.97
C MET A 144 -7.75 9.03 -3.04
N GLN A 145 -7.83 10.30 -3.47
CA GLN A 145 -7.50 11.45 -2.63
C GLN A 145 -8.36 11.52 -1.37
N LEU A 146 -9.65 11.22 -1.47
CA LEU A 146 -10.55 11.15 -0.32
C LEU A 146 -10.13 10.04 0.65
N ILE A 147 -9.80 8.85 0.17
CA ILE A 147 -9.33 7.74 1.00
C ILE A 147 -8.06 8.12 1.77
N GLU A 148 -7.10 8.76 1.11
CA GLU A 148 -5.87 9.23 1.76
C GLU A 148 -6.14 10.31 2.82
N GLN A 149 -7.08 11.22 2.57
CA GLN A 149 -7.50 12.21 3.57
C GLN A 149 -8.13 11.53 4.78
N LEU A 150 -9.04 10.58 4.58
CA LEU A 150 -9.67 9.84 5.67
C LEU A 150 -8.66 9.05 6.49
N GLN A 151 -7.66 8.46 5.83
CA GLN A 151 -6.57 7.76 6.52
C GLN A 151 -5.81 8.72 7.45
N ARG A 152 -5.53 9.95 7.00
CA ARG A 152 -4.88 10.98 7.84
C ARG A 152 -5.78 11.43 8.99
N ASP A 153 -7.07 11.64 8.73
CA ASP A 153 -8.06 12.02 9.74
C ASP A 153 -8.17 10.95 10.84
N LEU A 154 -8.05 9.67 10.46
CA LEU A 154 -8.14 8.53 11.38
C LEU A 154 -6.82 8.14 12.05
N ALA A 155 -5.66 8.58 11.53
CA ALA A 155 -4.34 8.21 12.05
C ALA A 155 -4.18 8.43 13.58
N PRO A 156 -4.69 9.53 14.18
CA PRO A 156 -4.61 9.73 15.63
C PRO A 156 -5.41 8.70 16.45
N SER A 157 -6.45 8.11 15.86
CA SER A 157 -7.33 7.15 16.52
C SER A 157 -6.84 5.71 16.41
N PHE A 158 -5.98 5.41 15.42
CA PHE A 158 -5.28 4.13 15.33
C PHE A 158 -4.17 4.07 16.39
N LYS A 159 -4.54 3.73 17.62
CA LYS A 159 -3.58 3.22 18.60
C LYS A 159 -3.18 1.82 18.16
N PHE A 160 -2.22 1.72 17.26
CA PHE A 160 -1.52 0.47 17.03
C PHE A 160 -0.75 0.15 18.30
N ASP A 161 -1.31 -0.73 19.15
CA ASP A 161 -0.53 -1.48 20.14
C ASP A 161 0.39 -2.41 19.34
N THR A 162 1.53 -1.86 18.89
CA THR A 162 2.59 -2.59 18.20
C THR A 162 3.18 -3.70 19.07
N GLU A 163 2.88 -3.73 20.37
CA GLU A 163 3.36 -4.76 21.28
C GLU A 163 2.77 -6.15 21.03
N THR A 164 1.66 -6.31 20.30
CA THR A 164 1.03 -7.64 20.22
C THR A 164 0.27 -7.93 18.92
N LEU A 165 0.86 -7.60 17.78
CA LEU A 165 0.33 -8.07 16.49
C LEU A 165 0.34 -9.61 16.37
N SER A 166 1.15 -10.30 17.18
CA SER A 166 1.13 -11.74 17.34
C SER A 166 1.62 -12.12 18.75
N PRO A 167 0.71 -12.45 19.70
CA PRO A 167 1.09 -12.91 21.05
C PRO A 167 1.95 -14.19 21.03
N HIS A 168 1.76 -15.02 20.00
CA HIS A 168 2.56 -16.20 19.69
C HIS A 168 3.47 -15.95 18.48
N GLY A 169 3.86 -14.69 18.26
CA GLY A 169 4.76 -14.26 17.19
C GLY A 169 6.21 -14.64 17.43
N GLU A 170 6.50 -15.42 18.48
CA GLU A 170 7.77 -16.12 18.58
C GLU A 170 7.90 -17.03 17.37
N ARG A 171 8.64 -16.50 16.40
CA ARG A 171 9.15 -17.25 15.26
C ARG A 171 9.79 -18.52 15.85
N PRO A 172 9.41 -19.73 15.40
CA PRO A 172 10.14 -20.95 15.75
C PRO A 172 11.63 -20.67 15.54
N ALA A 173 12.50 -21.16 16.43
CA ALA A 173 13.96 -21.01 16.34
C ALA A 173 14.49 -21.68 15.07
N GLY A 174 14.19 -21.07 13.94
CA GLY A 174 14.56 -21.42 12.60
C GLY A 174 15.56 -20.38 12.18
N ASN A 175 16.69 -20.87 11.71
CA ASN A 175 17.92 -20.13 11.40
C ASN A 175 17.75 -19.29 10.13
N LEU A 176 16.63 -18.60 9.98
CA LEU A 176 16.46 -17.59 8.97
C LEU A 176 17.05 -16.32 9.56
N ARG A 177 18.39 -16.25 9.50
CA ARG A 177 19.08 -14.96 9.42
C ARG A 177 18.22 -14.11 8.49
N ALA A 178 17.63 -13.05 9.02
CA ALA A 178 17.10 -11.97 8.21
C ALA A 178 18.31 -11.44 7.43
N SER A 179 18.55 -12.06 6.27
CA SER A 179 19.56 -11.65 5.33
C SER A 179 18.98 -10.42 4.65
N LYS A 180 18.85 -9.33 5.40
CA LYS A 180 19.15 -8.00 4.86
C LYS A 180 20.64 -7.98 4.59
N ARG A 181 21.08 -8.81 3.65
CA ARG A 181 22.39 -8.73 3.03
C ARG A 181 22.23 -7.62 2.01
N THR A 182 22.19 -6.39 2.52
CA THR A 182 22.68 -5.26 1.74
C THR A 182 24.13 -5.60 1.48
N LEU A 183 24.38 -6.32 0.38
CA LEU A 183 25.72 -6.52 -0.14
C LEU A 183 26.37 -5.13 -0.17
N PRO A 184 27.50 -4.97 0.52
CA PRO A 184 27.97 -3.66 0.92
C PRO A 184 28.46 -2.94 -0.32
N LEU A 185 27.60 -2.09 -0.89
CA LEU A 185 27.94 -1.20 -1.99
C LEU A 185 29.21 -0.39 -1.65
N VAL A 186 29.40 -0.12 -0.35
CA VAL A 186 30.58 0.52 0.24
C VAL A 186 31.87 -0.31 0.09
N ALA A 187 31.79 -1.64 0.20
CA ALA A 187 32.96 -2.50 0.01
C ALA A 187 33.35 -2.59 -1.47
N ILE A 188 32.36 -2.65 -2.37
CA ILE A 188 32.59 -2.63 -3.81
C ILE A 188 33.19 -1.28 -4.23
N SER A 189 32.66 -0.16 -3.72
CA SER A 189 33.23 1.17 -4.00
C SER A 189 34.65 1.30 -3.46
N GLY A 190 34.94 0.75 -2.28
CA GLY A 190 36.30 0.70 -1.74
C GLY A 190 37.27 -0.06 -2.65
N GLY A 191 36.86 -1.23 -3.16
CA GLY A 191 37.66 -2.04 -4.08
C GLY A 191 38.00 -1.30 -5.39
N VAL A 192 37.03 -0.60 -5.98
CA VAL A 192 37.24 0.18 -7.21
C VAL A 192 38.26 1.31 -7.01
N VAL A 193 38.18 2.02 -5.87
CA VAL A 193 39.13 3.11 -5.56
C VAL A 193 40.56 2.58 -5.38
N VAL A 194 40.73 1.46 -4.65
CA VAL A 194 42.05 0.84 -4.47
C VAL A 194 42.63 0.35 -5.79
N PHE A 195 41.81 -0.29 -6.63
CA PHE A 195 42.24 -0.73 -7.95
C PHE A 195 42.67 0.44 -8.85
N ALA A 196 41.91 1.54 -8.85
CA ALA A 196 42.26 2.76 -9.60
C ALA A 196 43.60 3.36 -9.14
N LEU A 197 43.86 3.38 -7.82
CA LEU A 197 45.13 3.86 -7.27
C LEU A 197 46.31 2.96 -7.64
N LEU A 198 46.13 1.63 -7.66
CA LEU A 198 47.17 0.70 -8.08
C LEU A 198 47.53 0.86 -9.56
N VAL A 199 46.51 0.98 -10.43
CA VAL A 199 46.71 1.23 -11.86
C VAL A 199 47.42 2.57 -12.08
N TYR A 200 46.99 3.62 -11.40
CA TYR A 200 47.64 4.94 -11.48
C TYR A 200 49.10 4.89 -11.02
N GLY A 201 49.39 4.23 -9.89
CA GLY A 201 50.76 4.07 -9.38
C GLY A 201 51.64 3.27 -10.33
N GLY A 202 51.13 2.16 -10.88
CA GLY A 202 51.84 1.35 -11.87
C GLY A 202 52.16 2.14 -13.14
N LEU A 203 51.19 2.90 -13.67
CA LEU A 203 51.41 3.79 -14.81
C LEU A 203 52.48 4.84 -14.49
N ARG A 204 52.43 5.48 -13.31
CA ARG A 204 53.40 6.50 -12.87
C ARG A 204 54.83 5.95 -12.82
N LEU A 205 55.00 4.74 -12.29
CA LEU A 205 56.30 4.07 -12.21
C LEU A 205 56.80 3.70 -13.60
N GLY A 206 55.95 3.10 -14.45
CA GLY A 206 56.31 2.75 -15.83
C GLY A 206 56.70 3.98 -16.66
N LEU A 207 55.91 5.06 -16.59
CA LEU A 207 56.23 6.33 -17.24
C LEU A 207 57.54 6.92 -16.73
N SER A 208 57.84 6.83 -15.43
CA SER A 208 59.11 7.34 -14.91
C SER A 208 60.33 6.58 -15.45
N SER A 209 60.23 5.26 -15.60
CA SER A 209 61.30 4.45 -16.19
C SER A 209 61.48 4.72 -17.68
N SER A 210 60.40 4.95 -18.42
CA SER A 210 60.48 5.30 -19.84
C SER A 210 60.99 6.72 -20.06
N VAL A 211 60.68 7.66 -19.16
CA VAL A 211 61.23 9.02 -19.22
C VAL A 211 62.72 9.00 -18.91
N SER A 212 63.19 8.25 -17.90
CA SER A 212 64.62 8.17 -17.61
C SER A 212 65.41 7.52 -18.74
N SER A 213 64.91 6.47 -19.38
CA SER A 213 65.60 5.85 -20.52
C SER A 213 65.65 6.78 -21.73
N LEU A 214 64.60 7.56 -21.99
CA LEU A 214 64.60 8.55 -23.07
C LEU A 214 65.50 9.75 -22.76
N VAL A 215 65.59 10.18 -21.50
CA VAL A 215 66.55 11.21 -21.07
C VAL A 215 67.98 10.69 -21.23
N GLU A 216 68.26 9.44 -20.85
CA GLU A 216 69.57 8.82 -21.02
C GLU A 216 69.92 8.61 -22.50
N GLU A 217 68.94 8.30 -23.37
CA GLU A 217 69.14 8.21 -24.82
C GLU A 217 69.34 9.59 -25.47
N ILE A 218 68.66 10.64 -24.99
CA ILE A 218 68.90 12.03 -25.39
C ILE A 218 70.27 12.51 -24.89
N GLU A 219 70.66 12.18 -23.66
CA GLU A 219 71.98 12.49 -23.12
C GLU A 219 73.09 11.74 -23.87
N ALA A 220 72.91 10.46 -24.19
CA ALA A 220 73.86 9.64 -24.96
C ALA A 220 73.99 10.12 -26.42
N SER A 221 72.89 10.54 -27.05
CA SER A 221 72.93 11.13 -28.39
C SER A 221 73.51 12.56 -28.37
N SER A 222 73.27 13.33 -27.31
CA SER A 222 73.88 14.66 -27.14
C SER A 222 75.39 14.59 -26.85
N THR A 223 75.86 13.64 -26.05
CA THR A 223 77.31 13.41 -25.80
C THR A 223 78.03 12.86 -27.03
N THR A 224 77.39 11.99 -27.82
CA THR A 224 77.92 11.57 -29.12
C THR A 224 78.02 12.73 -30.12
N SER A 225 77.08 13.69 -30.08
CA SER A 225 77.14 14.90 -30.92
C SER A 225 78.17 15.93 -30.45
N SER A 226 78.47 15.97 -29.13
CA SER A 226 79.47 16.90 -28.56
C SER A 226 80.91 16.38 -28.65
N SER A 227 81.14 15.09 -28.93
CA SER A 227 82.49 14.52 -29.15
C SER A 227 82.94 14.53 -30.62
N LEU A 228 82.14 15.07 -31.55
CA LEU A 228 82.48 15.18 -32.97
C LEU A 228 82.46 16.63 -33.49
N SER A 229 83.10 17.55 -32.77
CA SER A 229 83.73 18.76 -33.33
C SER A 229 84.62 19.39 -32.25
N PRO A 230 85.87 19.85 -32.49
CA PRO A 230 86.40 20.36 -33.77
C PRO A 230 87.88 20.00 -34.08
N ALA A 231 88.35 20.42 -35.27
CA ALA A 231 89.65 21.06 -35.54
C ALA A 231 90.50 20.42 -36.66
N ALA A 232 90.57 21.12 -37.80
CA ALA A 232 91.81 21.60 -38.46
C ALA A 232 91.39 22.15 -39.85
N LYS A 233 91.29 23.46 -40.08
CA LYS A 233 92.39 24.41 -40.39
C LYS A 233 93.45 23.83 -41.33
N PRO A 234 93.88 24.59 -42.33
CA PRO A 234 95.30 24.83 -42.54
C PRO A 234 95.76 26.03 -41.70
#